data_AF-A0A848YQA6-F1
#
_entry.id   AF-A0A848YQA6-F1
#
_cell.length_a   1.000
_cell.length_b   1.000
_cell.length_c   1.000
_cell.angle_alpha   90.00
_cell.angle_beta   90.00
_cell.angle_gamma   90.00
#
_symmetry.space_group_name_H-M   'P 1'
#
loop_
_entity.id
_entity.type
_entity.pdbx_description
1 polymer ?
#
loop_
_entity_poly.entity_id
_entity_poly.type
_entity_poly.pdbx_seq_one_letter_code
_entity_poly.pdbx_strand_id
1 'polypeptide(L)'
;MIIPDKIQNHIFFRVLTGLMIGGWLMVIGPCVSSAVAGSSVDLEQKMAEMTLLNNQLSAQKLNAILLREKLYMNKQSLIDEVAAERGKNRIETYQTAHKNSRVRYNLELIREILGYISIFNDKIRYYQIGNDKLGYLLQQAEDEIRIAQTINDMKIEALVSQIELVMEQYMPEAHTIVIIPDDITYHNPDLIWKRLIQGKL
;
A
#
# COMPACT_ATOMS: atom_id res chain seq x y z
N MET A 1 30.46 10.77 -28.18
CA MET A 1 30.59 11.06 -26.73
C MET A 1 29.66 10.09 -26.01
N ILE A 2 30.24 9.27 -25.14
CA ILE A 2 29.71 7.97 -24.71
C ILE A 2 28.57 8.16 -23.70
N ILE A 3 27.40 7.62 -24.02
CA ILE A 3 26.19 7.62 -23.19
C ILE A 3 26.36 6.55 -22.11
N PRO A 4 26.23 6.86 -20.81
CA PRO A 4 26.27 5.84 -19.78
C PRO A 4 24.94 5.05 -19.75
N ASP A 5 25.08 3.78 -20.07
CA ASP A 5 24.10 2.73 -20.34
C ASP A 5 23.39 2.19 -19.07
N LYS A 6 22.91 3.07 -18.17
CA LYS A 6 22.43 2.64 -16.83
C LYS A 6 21.00 2.97 -16.44
N ILE A 7 20.16 3.50 -17.34
CA ILE A 7 18.76 3.84 -17.00
C ILE A 7 17.78 3.49 -18.14
N GLN A 8 18.00 2.37 -18.84
CA GLN A 8 17.03 1.87 -19.83
C GLN A 8 16.36 0.53 -19.47
N ASN A 9 16.75 -0.16 -18.38
CA ASN A 9 16.30 -1.53 -18.12
C ASN A 9 15.41 -1.74 -16.86
N HIS A 10 14.77 -0.71 -16.30
CA HIS A 10 13.88 -0.91 -15.14
C HIS A 10 12.43 -0.41 -15.26
N ILE A 11 11.99 -0.03 -16.47
CA ILE A 11 10.57 0.26 -16.72
C ILE A 11 10.11 -0.60 -17.90
N PHE A 12 10.15 -1.92 -17.70
CA PHE A 12 9.41 -2.85 -18.55
C PHE A 12 8.40 -3.60 -17.70
N PHE A 13 7.18 -3.10 -17.82
CA PHE A 13 5.90 -3.71 -17.48
C PHE A 13 5.93 -5.23 -17.70
N ARG A 14 5.76 -6.00 -16.63
CA ARG A 14 5.41 -7.44 -16.71
C ARG A 14 4.12 -7.67 -15.92
N VAL A 15 3.02 -7.40 -16.60
CA VAL A 15 1.73 -8.05 -16.37
C VAL A 15 1.74 -9.28 -17.28
N LEU A 16 1.74 -10.51 -16.72
CA LEU A 16 0.98 -11.66 -17.25
C LEU A 16 1.17 -12.95 -16.44
N THR A 17 0.06 -13.71 -16.40
CA THR A 17 -0.12 -15.17 -16.19
C THR A 17 0.19 -15.69 -14.78
N GLY A 18 -0.78 -16.13 -13.96
CA GLY A 18 -2.01 -16.83 -14.31
C GLY A 18 -1.72 -18.30 -14.58
N LEU A 19 -1.46 -19.07 -13.51
CA LEU A 19 -1.47 -20.53 -13.54
C LEU A 19 -2.42 -21.02 -12.43
N MET A 20 -3.69 -21.15 -12.80
CA MET A 20 -4.68 -21.93 -12.08
C MET A 20 -4.28 -23.40 -12.19
N ILE A 21 -3.73 -23.97 -11.11
CA ILE A 21 -3.70 -25.43 -10.95
C ILE A 21 -4.87 -25.76 -10.02
N GLY A 22 -5.88 -26.38 -10.62
CA GLY A 22 -7.06 -26.88 -9.96
C GLY A 22 -6.75 -28.01 -8.99
N GLY A 23 -7.62 -28.11 -7.99
CA GLY A 23 -7.65 -29.20 -7.02
C GLY A 23 -8.92 -29.08 -6.18
N TRP A 24 -10.09 -29.18 -6.82
CA TRP A 24 -11.32 -29.47 -6.11
C TRP A 24 -11.25 -30.92 -5.61
N LEU A 25 -10.93 -31.11 -4.33
CA LEU A 25 -11.20 -32.38 -3.65
C LEU A 25 -12.58 -32.28 -3.01
N MET A 26 -13.58 -32.86 -3.69
CA MET A 26 -14.85 -33.24 -3.07
C MET A 26 -14.55 -34.27 -1.98
N VAL A 27 -14.89 -33.95 -0.73
CA VAL A 27 -15.17 -34.95 0.30
C VAL A 27 -16.63 -34.78 0.70
N ILE A 28 -17.49 -35.61 0.13
CA ILE A 28 -18.83 -35.86 0.66
C ILE A 28 -18.67 -36.97 1.69
N GLY A 29 -18.90 -36.64 2.96
CA GLY A 29 -19.04 -37.60 4.06
C GLY A 29 -20.24 -37.20 4.92
N PRO A 30 -21.18 -38.12 5.23
CA PRO A 30 -22.37 -37.79 5.98
C PRO A 30 -22.07 -37.84 7.48
N CYS A 31 -22.46 -36.83 8.26
CA CYS A 31 -22.65 -37.02 9.70
C CYS A 31 -23.56 -35.96 10.30
N VAL A 32 -24.55 -36.45 11.05
CA VAL A 32 -25.37 -35.69 12.00
C VAL A 32 -24.45 -35.11 13.08
N SER A 33 -24.50 -33.81 13.41
CA SER A 33 -24.11 -33.27 14.74
C SER A 33 -24.31 -31.75 14.90
N SER A 34 -24.94 -31.37 16.02
CA SER A 34 -24.83 -30.09 16.77
C SER A 34 -24.49 -28.79 16.01
N ALA A 35 -25.51 -27.97 15.75
CA ALA A 35 -25.36 -26.63 15.14
C ALA A 35 -24.33 -25.73 15.86
N VAL A 36 -24.25 -25.81 17.20
CA VAL A 36 -23.31 -25.01 18.01
C VAL A 36 -21.84 -25.37 17.77
N ALA A 37 -21.53 -26.64 17.43
CA ALA A 37 -20.15 -27.05 17.14
C ALA A 37 -19.73 -26.70 15.69
N GLY A 38 -20.68 -26.52 14.78
CA GLY A 38 -20.40 -26.08 13.41
C GLY A 38 -20.02 -24.61 13.34
N SER A 39 -20.76 -23.74 14.05
CA SER A 39 -20.55 -22.29 14.04
C SER A 39 -19.25 -21.85 14.74
N SER A 40 -18.80 -22.56 15.78
CA SER A 40 -17.53 -22.26 16.44
C SER A 40 -16.32 -22.62 15.57
N VAL A 41 -16.39 -23.74 14.84
CA VAL A 41 -15.34 -24.17 13.91
C VAL A 41 -15.22 -23.20 12.73
N ASP A 42 -16.36 -22.67 12.24
CA ASP A 42 -16.36 -21.63 11.21
C ASP A 42 -15.70 -20.33 11.72
N LEU A 43 -16.01 -19.89 12.94
CA LEU A 43 -15.37 -18.72 13.55
C LEU A 43 -13.86 -18.90 13.73
N GLU A 44 -13.41 -20.07 14.22
CA GLU A 44 -11.98 -20.38 14.34
C GLU A 44 -11.25 -20.34 13.00
N GLN A 45 -11.87 -20.89 11.94
CA GLN A 45 -11.32 -20.81 10.58
C GLN A 45 -11.20 -19.34 10.14
N LYS A 46 -12.25 -18.54 10.31
CA LYS A 46 -12.23 -17.11 9.95
C LYS A 46 -11.18 -16.33 10.73
N MET A 47 -10.94 -16.67 12.00
CA MET A 47 -9.85 -16.07 12.78
C MET A 47 -8.46 -16.38 12.21
N ALA A 48 -8.24 -17.60 11.72
CA ALA A 48 -7.00 -17.97 11.06
C ALA A 48 -6.80 -17.18 9.75
N GLU A 49 -7.86 -17.04 8.95
CA GLU A 49 -7.84 -16.24 7.72
C GLU A 49 -7.59 -14.74 8.00
N MET A 50 -8.24 -14.17 9.03
CA MET A 50 -7.99 -12.81 9.49
C MET A 50 -6.56 -12.61 9.96
N THR A 51 -6.00 -13.57 10.69
CA THR A 51 -4.61 -13.51 11.18
C THR A 51 -3.64 -13.49 10.00
N LEU A 52 -3.88 -14.33 8.99
CA LEU A 52 -3.10 -14.33 7.76
C LEU A 52 -3.19 -12.97 7.05
N LEU A 53 -4.40 -12.45 6.85
CA LEU A 53 -4.61 -11.15 6.19
C LEU A 53 -3.94 -10.01 6.97
N ASN A 54 -4.07 -9.97 8.30
CA ASN A 54 -3.45 -8.96 9.16
C ASN A 54 -1.91 -8.98 9.05
N ASN A 55 -1.31 -10.18 8.97
CA ASN A 55 0.13 -10.31 8.73
C ASN A 55 0.53 -9.83 7.34
N GLN A 56 -0.27 -10.14 6.31
CA GLN A 56 -0.04 -9.68 4.95
C GLN A 56 -0.13 -8.15 4.84
N LEU A 57 -1.16 -7.53 5.40
CA LEU A 57 -1.30 -6.07 5.43
C LEU A 57 -0.16 -5.39 6.21
N SER A 58 0.31 -6.01 7.30
CA SER A 58 1.49 -5.55 8.03
C SER A 58 2.75 -5.56 7.16
N ALA A 59 2.95 -6.62 6.37
CA ALA A 59 4.05 -6.70 5.41
C ALA A 59 3.91 -5.64 4.30
N GLN A 60 2.70 -5.42 3.76
CA GLN A 60 2.48 -4.39 2.74
C GLN A 60 2.69 -2.98 3.27
N LYS A 61 2.31 -2.71 4.53
CA LYS A 61 2.63 -1.45 5.21
C LYS A 61 4.13 -1.23 5.28
N LEU A 62 4.90 -2.24 5.67
CA LEU A 62 6.37 -2.15 5.71
C LEU A 62 6.94 -1.87 4.32
N ASN A 63 6.47 -2.58 3.28
CA ASN A 63 6.89 -2.36 1.90
C ASN A 63 6.60 -0.93 1.43
N ALA A 64 5.40 -0.42 1.74
CA ALA A 64 5.02 0.96 1.42
C ALA A 64 5.91 2.00 2.11
N ILE A 65 6.27 1.76 3.38
CA ILE A 65 7.22 2.61 4.13
C ILE A 65 8.59 2.60 3.42
N LEU A 66 9.13 1.41 3.11
CA LEU A 66 10.44 1.28 2.47
C LEU A 66 10.49 1.99 1.10
N LEU A 67 9.45 1.83 0.29
CA LEU A 67 9.35 2.50 -1.01
C LEU A 67 9.28 4.02 -0.85
N ARG A 68 8.51 4.52 0.12
CA ARG A 68 8.43 5.94 0.44
C ARG A 68 9.77 6.50 0.90
N GLU A 69 10.50 5.80 1.77
CA GLU A 69 11.83 6.24 2.20
C GLU A 69 12.82 6.31 1.03
N LYS A 70 12.80 5.33 0.12
CA LYS A 70 13.60 5.38 -1.11
C LYS A 70 13.24 6.59 -1.98
N LEU A 71 11.95 6.93 -2.08
CA LEU A 71 11.50 8.13 -2.77
C LEU A 71 12.01 9.42 -2.12
N TYR A 72 12.01 9.50 -0.79
CA TYR A 72 12.61 10.65 -0.07
C TYR A 72 14.11 10.80 -0.38
N MET A 73 14.86 9.70 -0.38
CA MET A 73 16.29 9.73 -0.74
C MET A 73 16.50 10.20 -2.19
N ASN A 74 15.73 9.66 -3.14
CA ASN A 74 15.79 10.07 -4.53
C ASN A 74 15.42 11.56 -4.71
N LYS A 75 14.38 12.03 -4.00
CA LYS A 75 13.99 13.45 -3.99
C LYS A 75 15.16 14.32 -3.54
N GLN A 76 15.82 13.95 -2.44
CA GLN A 76 16.94 14.73 -1.90
C GLN A 76 18.10 14.80 -2.89
N SER A 77 18.47 13.68 -3.51
CA SER A 77 19.52 13.66 -4.53
C SER A 77 19.21 14.58 -5.73
N LEU A 78 17.94 14.66 -6.15
CA LEU A 78 17.52 15.57 -7.22
C LEU A 78 17.55 17.04 -6.78
N ILE A 79 17.19 17.34 -5.53
CA ILE A 79 17.30 18.69 -4.96
C ILE A 79 18.76 19.15 -4.96
N ASP A 80 19.67 18.29 -4.51
CA ASP A 80 21.10 18.59 -4.46
C ASP A 80 21.67 18.85 -5.86
N GLU A 81 21.24 18.06 -6.85
CA GLU A 81 21.62 18.28 -8.24
C GLU A 81 21.06 19.59 -8.81
N VAL A 82 19.79 19.92 -8.52
CA VAL A 82 19.22 21.20 -8.93
C VAL A 82 20.01 22.35 -8.31
N ALA A 83 20.40 22.26 -7.04
CA ALA A 83 21.20 23.28 -6.38
C ALA A 83 22.60 23.44 -7.02
N ALA A 84 23.26 22.34 -7.36
CA ALA A 84 24.55 22.34 -8.05
C ALA A 84 24.47 22.99 -9.44
N GLU A 85 23.50 22.57 -10.26
CA GLU A 85 23.27 23.16 -11.59
C GLU A 85 22.85 24.63 -11.50
N ARG A 86 22.13 25.01 -10.44
CA ARG A 86 21.76 26.41 -10.17
C ARG A 86 22.99 27.28 -9.95
N GLY A 87 23.90 26.85 -9.08
CA GLY A 87 25.13 27.57 -8.78
C GLY A 87 26.06 27.67 -10.00
N LYS A 88 26.21 26.56 -10.74
CA LYS A 88 27.06 26.50 -11.94
C LYS A 88 26.59 27.43 -13.06
N ASN A 89 25.27 27.51 -13.29
CA ASN A 89 24.69 28.28 -14.39
C ASN A 89 24.08 29.62 -13.96
N ARG A 90 24.22 30.02 -12.68
CA ARG A 90 23.67 31.25 -12.09
C ARG A 90 22.17 31.42 -12.35
N ILE A 91 21.41 30.35 -12.10
CA ILE A 91 19.96 30.30 -12.34
C ILE A 91 19.23 30.88 -11.12
N GLU A 92 18.76 32.12 -11.20
CA GLU A 92 18.08 32.77 -10.06
C GLU A 92 16.55 32.72 -10.11
N THR A 93 15.97 32.46 -11.28
CA THR A 93 14.51 32.54 -11.51
C THR A 93 13.95 31.26 -12.07
N TYR A 94 12.64 31.05 -11.88
CA TYR A 94 11.96 29.91 -12.47
C TYR A 94 12.05 29.91 -14.01
N GLN A 95 11.99 31.09 -14.63
CA GLN A 95 12.06 31.23 -16.09
C GLN A 95 13.42 30.79 -16.65
N THR A 96 14.52 31.06 -15.95
CA THR A 96 15.85 30.56 -16.35
C THR A 96 16.02 29.08 -16.03
N ALA A 97 15.45 28.61 -14.91
CA ALA A 97 15.42 27.20 -14.53
C ALA A 97 14.67 26.34 -15.57
N HIS A 98 13.52 26.82 -16.05
CA HIS A 98 12.70 26.15 -17.05
C HIS A 98 13.40 26.05 -18.42
N LYS A 99 14.29 26.98 -18.73
CA LYS A 99 15.09 26.96 -19.97
C LYS A 99 16.27 25.99 -19.89
N ASN A 100 16.76 25.68 -18.69
CA ASN A 100 17.80 24.66 -18.50
C ASN A 100 17.15 23.27 -18.49
N SER A 101 17.52 22.42 -19.46
CA SER A 101 16.89 21.10 -19.64
C SER A 101 17.09 20.18 -18.43
N ARG A 102 18.26 20.21 -17.78
CA ARG A 102 18.56 19.38 -16.61
C ARG A 102 17.76 19.80 -15.40
N VAL A 103 17.75 21.11 -15.10
CA VAL A 103 16.98 21.65 -13.98
C VAL A 103 15.49 21.43 -14.18
N ARG A 104 14.96 21.72 -15.38
CA ARG A 104 13.55 21.46 -15.70
C ARG A 104 13.19 19.99 -15.50
N TYR A 105 13.98 19.07 -16.04
CA TYR A 105 13.71 17.64 -15.92
C TYR A 105 13.72 17.19 -14.45
N ASN A 106 14.69 17.63 -13.66
CA ASN A 106 14.76 17.28 -12.24
C ASN A 106 13.57 17.86 -11.44
N LEU A 107 13.08 19.05 -11.77
CA LEU A 107 11.88 19.62 -11.14
C LEU A 107 10.62 18.79 -11.46
N GLU A 108 10.48 18.29 -12.69
CA GLU A 108 9.38 17.39 -13.06
C GLU A 108 9.47 16.05 -12.31
N LEU A 109 10.67 15.47 -12.20
CA LEU A 109 10.86 14.24 -11.42
C LEU A 109 10.55 14.44 -9.93
N ILE A 110 10.99 15.57 -9.35
CA ILE A 110 10.64 15.91 -7.97
C ILE A 110 9.12 16.03 -7.80
N ARG A 111 8.41 16.61 -8.78
CA ARG A 111 6.94 16.67 -8.79
C ARG A 111 6.32 15.29 -8.73
N GLU A 112 6.79 14.38 -9.57
CA GLU A 112 6.28 13.01 -9.63
C GLU A 112 6.53 12.26 -8.32
N ILE A 113 7.74 12.37 -7.79
CA ILE A 113 8.13 11.75 -6.53
C ILE A 113 7.25 12.24 -5.38
N LEU A 114 6.96 13.55 -5.29
CA LEU A 114 6.07 14.10 -4.27
C LEU A 114 4.65 13.53 -4.38
N GLY A 115 4.14 13.35 -5.61
CA GLY A 115 2.86 12.68 -5.86
C GLY A 115 2.84 11.25 -5.33
N TYR A 116 3.85 10.45 -5.68
CA TYR A 116 3.96 9.08 -5.18
C TYR A 116 4.13 8.98 -3.66
N ILE A 117 4.90 9.89 -3.05
CA ILE A 117 5.02 9.95 -1.58
C ILE A 117 3.65 10.15 -0.93
N SER A 118 2.81 11.03 -1.49
CA SER A 118 1.44 11.24 -1.00
C SER A 118 0.62 9.95 -1.05
N ILE A 119 0.64 9.25 -2.18
CA ILE A 119 -0.05 7.95 -2.33
C ILE A 119 0.43 6.94 -1.30
N PHE A 120 1.75 6.81 -1.11
CA PHE A 120 2.28 5.87 -0.12
C PHE A 120 1.86 6.24 1.31
N ASN A 121 1.76 7.53 1.65
CA ASN A 121 1.24 7.95 2.95
C ASN A 121 -0.21 7.51 3.14
N ASP A 122 -1.05 7.65 2.11
CA ASP A 122 -2.44 7.20 2.16
C ASP A 122 -2.55 5.68 2.26
N LYS A 123 -1.69 4.93 1.54
CA LYS A 123 -1.63 3.45 1.63
C LYS A 123 -1.15 2.97 3.00
N ILE A 124 -0.13 3.60 3.57
CA ILE A 124 0.35 3.26 4.92
C ILE A 124 -0.79 3.46 5.94
N ARG A 125 -1.55 4.56 5.82
CA ARG A 125 -2.73 4.82 6.66
C ARG A 125 -3.83 3.77 6.42
N TYR A 126 -4.11 3.44 5.17
CA TYR A 126 -5.10 2.43 4.79
C TYR A 126 -4.80 1.07 5.43
N TYR A 127 -3.56 0.58 5.31
CA TYR A 127 -3.15 -0.69 5.91
C TYR A 127 -3.15 -0.65 7.44
N GLN A 128 -2.78 0.48 8.04
CA GLN A 128 -2.87 0.65 9.49
C GLN A 128 -4.32 0.52 9.99
N ILE A 129 -5.26 1.22 9.35
CA ILE A 129 -6.69 1.13 9.69
C ILE A 129 -7.20 -0.30 9.49
N GLY A 130 -6.77 -0.99 8.43
CA GLY A 130 -7.12 -2.39 8.19
C GLY A 130 -6.65 -3.32 9.30
N ASN A 131 -5.37 -3.21 9.69
CA ASN A 131 -4.80 -3.98 10.79
C ASN A 131 -5.53 -3.70 12.12
N ASP A 132 -5.83 -2.44 12.43
CA ASP A 132 -6.51 -2.05 13.66
C ASP A 132 -7.93 -2.67 13.71
N LYS A 133 -8.67 -2.65 12.59
CA LYS A 133 -9.98 -3.28 12.47
C LYS A 133 -9.92 -4.81 12.61
N LEU A 134 -9.00 -5.46 11.91
CA LEU A 134 -8.83 -6.92 11.97
C LEU A 134 -8.40 -7.36 13.37
N GLY A 135 -7.48 -6.63 14.01
CA GLY A 135 -7.05 -6.90 15.38
C GLY A 135 -8.20 -6.77 16.39
N TYR A 136 -9.05 -5.76 16.22
CA TYR A 136 -10.26 -5.61 17.05
C TYR A 136 -11.23 -6.79 16.88
N LEU A 137 -11.51 -7.21 15.64
CA LEU A 137 -12.39 -8.34 15.36
C LEU A 137 -11.82 -9.67 15.87
N LEU A 138 -10.50 -9.86 15.77
CA LEU A 138 -9.82 -11.02 16.33
C LEU A 138 -10.00 -11.08 17.84
N GLN A 139 -9.78 -9.96 18.54
CA GLN A 139 -9.98 -9.88 19.99
C GLN A 139 -11.43 -10.17 20.37
N GLN A 140 -12.39 -9.61 19.62
CA GLN A 140 -13.80 -9.87 19.85
C GLN A 140 -14.13 -11.36 19.69
N ALA A 141 -13.63 -12.01 18.62
CA ALA A 141 -13.84 -13.44 18.41
C ALA A 141 -13.21 -14.30 19.51
N GLU A 142 -12.00 -13.95 19.98
CA GLU A 142 -11.35 -14.63 21.12
C GLU A 142 -12.15 -14.51 22.42
N ASP A 143 -12.66 -13.30 22.72
CA ASP A 143 -13.45 -13.05 23.93
C ASP A 143 -14.77 -13.84 23.89
N GLU A 144 -15.42 -13.86 22.73
CA GLU A 144 -16.64 -14.63 22.49
C GLU A 144 -16.37 -16.15 22.66
N ILE A 145 -15.32 -16.72 22.05
CA ILE A 145 -14.93 -18.12 22.25
C ILE A 145 -14.64 -18.42 23.73
N ARG A 146 -13.98 -17.51 24.45
CA ARG A 146 -13.62 -17.69 25.88
C ARG A 146 -14.86 -17.69 26.79
N ILE A 147 -15.92 -16.97 26.41
CA ILE A 147 -17.20 -16.91 27.14
C ILE A 147 -18.16 -18.01 26.64
N ALA A 148 -17.62 -19.21 26.36
CA ALA A 148 -18.24 -20.40 25.74
C ALA A 148 -19.60 -20.91 26.28
N GLN A 149 -20.23 -20.20 27.22
CA GLN A 149 -21.55 -20.53 27.79
C GLN A 149 -22.69 -19.58 27.37
N THR A 150 -22.45 -18.52 26.59
CA THR A 150 -23.46 -17.44 26.45
C THR A 150 -23.72 -16.93 25.03
N ILE A 151 -23.21 -17.61 24.01
CA ILE A 151 -23.36 -17.16 22.63
C ILE A 151 -24.55 -17.85 21.99
N ASN A 152 -25.50 -17.05 21.53
CA ASN A 152 -26.55 -17.48 20.62
C ASN A 152 -25.97 -17.45 19.20
N ASP A 153 -26.26 -18.48 18.39
CA ASP A 153 -25.80 -18.63 16.99
C ASP A 153 -25.97 -17.34 16.17
N MET A 154 -27.02 -16.55 16.42
CA MET A 154 -27.26 -15.25 15.77
C MET A 154 -26.12 -14.22 15.99
N LYS A 155 -25.45 -14.23 17.14
CA LYS A 155 -24.30 -13.36 17.41
C LYS A 155 -23.04 -13.82 16.67
N ILE A 156 -22.85 -15.14 16.52
CA ILE A 156 -21.74 -15.70 15.75
C ILE A 156 -21.90 -15.34 14.28
N GLU A 157 -23.08 -15.56 13.71
CA GLU A 157 -23.38 -15.22 12.32
C GLU A 157 -23.17 -13.72 12.03
N ALA A 158 -23.58 -12.85 12.96
CA ALA A 158 -23.36 -11.40 12.84
C ALA A 158 -21.87 -11.00 12.92
N LEU A 159 -21.08 -11.69 13.74
CA LEU A 159 -19.64 -11.47 13.84
C LEU A 159 -18.91 -11.99 12.59
N VAL A 160 -19.25 -13.19 12.12
CA VAL A 160 -18.73 -13.77 10.86
C VAL A 160 -19.03 -12.85 9.68
N SER A 161 -20.26 -12.35 9.56
CA SER A 161 -20.63 -11.41 8.50
C SER A 161 -19.81 -10.11 8.54
N GLN A 162 -19.54 -9.58 9.73
CA GLN A 162 -18.68 -8.39 9.88
C GLN A 162 -17.23 -8.67 9.50
N ILE A 163 -16.72 -9.85 9.87
CA ILE A 163 -15.39 -10.32 9.49
C ILE A 163 -15.27 -10.40 7.98
N GLU A 164 -16.24 -11.01 7.30
CA GLU A 164 -16.24 -11.16 5.85
C GLU A 164 -16.24 -9.80 5.14
N LEU A 165 -17.10 -8.86 5.56
CA LEU A 165 -17.14 -7.52 4.99
C LEU A 165 -15.81 -6.77 5.13
N VAL A 166 -15.15 -6.88 6.30
CA VAL A 166 -13.84 -6.27 6.51
C VAL A 166 -12.77 -6.98 5.68
N MET A 167 -12.77 -8.31 5.63
CA MET A 167 -11.81 -9.06 4.82
C MET A 167 -11.94 -8.72 3.33
N GLU A 168 -13.16 -8.72 2.77
CA GLU A 168 -13.41 -8.38 1.37
C GLU A 168 -12.88 -7.00 1.00
N GLN A 169 -12.98 -6.03 1.91
CA GLN A 169 -12.43 -4.68 1.71
C GLN A 169 -10.90 -4.70 1.48
N TYR A 170 -10.15 -5.51 2.22
CA TYR A 170 -8.68 -5.46 2.23
C TYR A 170 -8.01 -6.55 1.39
N MET A 171 -8.71 -7.64 1.07
CA MET A 171 -8.20 -8.76 0.27
C MET A 171 -7.56 -8.37 -1.07
N PRO A 172 -8.09 -7.39 -1.85
CA PRO A 172 -7.48 -7.00 -3.12
C PRO A 172 -6.03 -6.52 -3.01
N GLU A 173 -5.65 -5.93 -1.86
CA GLU A 173 -4.30 -5.39 -1.64
C GLU A 173 -3.43 -6.27 -0.72
N ALA A 174 -3.92 -7.45 -0.32
CA ALA A 174 -3.19 -8.35 0.57
C ALA A 174 -1.83 -8.78 -0.01
N HIS A 175 -1.77 -8.96 -1.33
CA HIS A 175 -0.59 -9.48 -2.02
C HIS A 175 0.16 -8.43 -2.85
N THR A 176 -0.45 -7.27 -3.11
CA THR A 176 0.16 -6.22 -3.93
C THR A 176 -0.36 -4.84 -3.54
N ILE A 177 0.52 -3.83 -3.56
CA ILE A 177 0.11 -2.43 -3.38
C ILE A 177 -0.54 -1.98 -4.69
N VAL A 178 -1.80 -1.54 -4.62
CA VAL A 178 -2.52 -1.05 -5.80
C VAL A 178 -2.40 0.47 -5.88
N ILE A 179 -1.77 0.98 -6.92
CA ILE A 179 -1.69 2.43 -7.20
C ILE A 179 -2.58 2.74 -8.39
N ILE A 180 -3.54 3.64 -8.20
CA ILE A 180 -4.40 4.16 -9.26
C ILE A 180 -3.76 5.47 -9.74
N PRO A 181 -3.31 5.57 -11.01
CA PRO A 181 -2.61 6.75 -11.51
C PRO A 181 -3.40 8.06 -11.38
N ASP A 182 -4.73 8.00 -11.50
CA ASP A 182 -5.61 9.17 -11.46
C ASP A 182 -5.69 9.82 -10.07
N ASP A 183 -5.32 9.09 -9.01
CA ASP A 183 -5.30 9.62 -7.64
C ASP A 183 -4.04 10.47 -7.36
N ILE A 184 -3.06 10.47 -8.28
CA ILE A 184 -1.80 11.20 -8.09
C ILE A 184 -2.03 12.69 -8.36
N THR A 185 -2.07 13.47 -7.28
CA THR A 185 -2.10 14.93 -7.38
C THR A 185 -0.69 15.49 -7.56
N TYR A 186 -0.43 16.12 -8.70
CA TYR A 186 0.86 16.75 -9.01
C TYR A 186 0.87 18.24 -8.64
N HIS A 187 1.93 18.69 -7.95
CA HIS A 187 2.13 20.11 -7.65
C HIS A 187 2.64 20.90 -8.85
N ASN A 188 2.20 22.15 -9.02
CA ASN A 188 2.73 23.01 -10.09
C ASN A 188 4.29 23.13 -9.98
N PRO A 189 5.04 22.93 -11.07
CA PRO A 189 6.51 23.07 -11.08
C PRO A 189 7.04 24.41 -10.58
N ASP A 190 6.33 25.52 -10.79
CA ASP A 190 6.70 26.84 -10.25
C ASP A 190 6.58 26.86 -8.71
N LEU A 191 5.56 26.20 -8.15
CA LEU A 191 5.43 26.04 -6.70
C LEU A 191 6.54 25.17 -6.12
N ILE A 192 6.95 24.12 -6.83
CA ILE A 192 8.09 23.27 -6.45
C ILE A 192 9.37 24.09 -6.45
N TRP A 193 9.62 24.87 -7.51
CA TRP A 193 10.76 25.78 -7.56
C TRP A 193 10.76 26.76 -6.38
N LYS A 194 9.62 27.41 -6.11
CA LYS A 194 9.48 28.35 -5.00
C LYS A 194 9.74 27.70 -3.64
N ARG A 195 9.26 26.48 -3.40
CA ARG A 195 9.52 25.74 -2.16
C ARG A 195 10.99 25.31 -2.05
N LEU A 196 11.60 24.90 -3.17
CA LEU A 196 13.01 24.51 -3.24
C LEU A 196 13.93 25.68 -2.86
N ILE A 197 13.73 26.87 -3.44
CA ILE A 197 14.55 28.06 -3.11
C ILE A 197 14.35 28.53 -1.66
N GLN A 198 13.20 28.21 -1.05
CA GLN A 198 12.90 28.53 0.35
C GLN A 198 13.40 27.45 1.33
N GLY A 199 13.96 26.32 0.84
CA GLY A 199 14.37 25.20 1.69
C GLY A 199 13.19 24.47 2.37
N LYS A 200 12.00 24.51 1.78
CA LYS A 200 10.75 23.97 2.35
C LYS A 200 10.20 22.75 1.60
N LEU A 201 11.07 22.00 0.93
CA LEU A 201 10.67 20.94 0.00
C LEU A 201 10.87 19.54 0.55
#